data_AF-A0A971USG9-F1
#
_entry.id   AF-A0A971USG9-F1
#
_cell.length_a   1.000
_cell.length_b   1.000
_cell.length_c   1.000
_cell.angle_alpha   90.00
_cell.angle_beta   90.00
_cell.angle_gamma   90.00
#
_symmetry.space_group_name_H-M   'P 1'
#
loop_
_entity.id
_entity.type
_entity.pdbx_description
1 polymer ?
#
loop_
_entity_poly.entity_id
_entity_poly.type
_entity_poly.pdbx_seq_one_letter_code
_entity_poly.pdbx_strand_id
1 'polypeptide(L)'
;MFDPKEYAYQIEVTLQAIFKCNKFELGGIADANFIAKYPFIAIAFAFGNYYNKVDPTFKEKIEEFLSVFYLDMGKSMEEIGEERVKKLVEDFKEIIATI
;
A
#
# COMPACT_ATOMS: atom_id res chain seq x y z
N MET A 1 11.10 18.64 2.27
CA MET A 1 11.77 17.69 3.19
C MET A 1 10.90 16.46 3.18
N PHE A 2 11.47 15.29 2.93
CA PHE A 2 10.72 14.05 2.92
C PHE A 2 9.96 13.87 4.24
N ASP A 3 8.63 13.74 4.16
CA ASP A 3 7.79 13.37 5.30
C ASP A 3 7.08 12.04 5.03
N PRO A 4 7.61 10.92 5.55
CA PRO A 4 6.97 9.61 5.46
C PRO A 4 5.51 9.58 5.92
N LYS A 5 5.12 10.44 6.88
CA LYS A 5 3.76 10.44 7.42
C LYS A 5 2.73 10.93 6.42
N GLU A 6 3.08 11.86 5.54
CA GLU A 6 2.16 12.34 4.50
C GLU A 6 1.84 11.24 3.47
N TYR A 7 2.85 10.46 3.07
CA TYR A 7 2.65 9.31 2.18
C TYR A 7 1.89 8.18 2.87
N ALA A 8 2.22 7.89 4.12
CA ALA A 8 1.51 6.87 4.90
C ALA A 8 0.03 7.22 5.10
N TYR A 9 -0.29 8.49 5.35
CA TYR A 9 -1.67 8.95 5.47
C TYR A 9 -2.48 8.78 4.18
N GLN A 10 -1.87 9.00 3.02
CA GLN A 10 -2.52 8.77 1.72
C GLN A 10 -2.90 7.30 1.50
N ILE A 11 -2.05 6.38 1.96
CA ILE A 11 -2.35 4.95 1.93
C ILE A 11 -3.42 4.62 2.98
N GLU A 12 -3.36 5.17 4.19
CA GLU A 12 -4.37 4.98 5.25
C GLU A 12 -5.79 5.30 4.74
N VAL A 13 -5.98 6.49 4.15
CA VAL A 13 -7.28 6.91 3.62
C VAL A 13 -7.81 5.93 2.58
N THR A 14 -6.93 5.44 1.70
CA THR A 14 -7.28 4.45 0.68
C THR A 14 -7.65 3.10 1.29
N LEU A 15 -6.87 2.60 2.26
CA LEU A 15 -7.14 1.34 2.95
C LEU A 15 -8.45 1.39 3.74
N GLN A 16 -8.70 2.48 4.47
CA GLN A 16 -9.96 2.68 5.21
C GLN A 16 -11.17 2.66 4.27
N ALA A 17 -11.05 3.26 3.08
CA ALA A 17 -12.10 3.21 2.06
C ALA A 17 -12.33 1.79 1.51
N ILE A 18 -11.25 1.06 1.20
CA ILE A 18 -11.30 -0.32 0.69
C ILE A 18 -11.98 -1.26 1.69
N PHE A 19 -11.56 -1.19 2.95
CA PHE A 19 -11.99 -2.11 3.99
C PHE A 19 -13.21 -1.62 4.78
N LYS A 20 -13.65 -0.38 4.55
CA LYS A 20 -14.71 0.29 5.34
C LYS A 20 -14.43 0.23 6.83
N CYS A 21 -13.18 0.52 7.21
CA CYS A 21 -12.72 0.42 8.58
C CYS A 21 -12.29 1.78 9.16
N ASN A 22 -12.29 1.86 10.48
CA ASN A 22 -11.82 3.00 11.25
C ASN A 22 -10.40 2.76 11.78
N LYS A 23 -9.85 3.80 12.43
CA LYS A 23 -8.57 3.72 13.13
C LYS A 23 -8.57 2.58 14.15
N PHE A 24 -7.46 1.83 14.19
CA PHE A 24 -7.21 0.64 15.04
C PHE A 24 -8.00 -0.63 14.71
N GLU A 25 -8.98 -0.58 13.81
CA GLU A 25 -9.61 -1.79 13.27
C GLU A 25 -8.62 -2.55 12.36
N LEU A 26 -8.96 -3.80 11.99
CA LEU A 26 -8.07 -4.70 11.25
C LEU A 26 -6.69 -4.89 11.90
N GLY A 27 -6.63 -4.80 13.24
CA GLY A 27 -5.37 -4.89 13.98
C GLY A 27 -4.42 -3.70 13.73
N GLY A 28 -4.93 -2.58 13.20
CA GLY A 28 -4.14 -1.38 12.93
C GLY A 28 -3.36 -1.39 11.62
N ILE A 29 -3.61 -2.35 10.72
CA ILE A 29 -2.93 -2.41 9.40
C ILE A 29 -3.12 -1.14 8.58
N ALA A 30 -4.28 -0.48 8.71
CA ALA A 30 -4.58 0.77 8.02
C ALA A 30 -4.13 2.04 8.77
N ASP A 31 -3.44 1.94 9.91
CA ASP A 31 -2.94 3.11 10.65
C ASP A 31 -1.67 3.67 9.99
N ALA A 32 -1.59 4.99 9.75
CA ALA A 32 -0.42 5.62 9.13
C ALA A 32 0.90 5.31 9.85
N ASN A 33 0.92 5.09 11.17
CA ASN A 33 2.16 4.72 11.87
C ASN A 33 2.60 3.29 11.50
N PHE A 34 1.66 2.36 11.35
CA PHE A 34 1.97 1.02 10.88
C PHE A 34 2.44 1.08 9.42
N ILE A 35 1.72 1.82 8.58
CA ILE A 35 2.03 1.97 7.16
C ILE A 35 3.40 2.63 6.96
N ALA A 36 3.74 3.68 7.71
CA ALA A 36 5.06 4.31 7.62
C ALA A 36 6.20 3.33 7.95
N LYS A 37 5.93 2.36 8.84
CA LYS A 37 6.90 1.33 9.24
C LYS A 37 6.93 0.12 8.28
N TYR A 38 5.80 -0.22 7.67
CA TYR A 38 5.64 -1.42 6.84
C TYR A 38 4.71 -1.18 5.62
N PRO A 39 5.06 -0.26 4.71
CA PRO A 39 4.15 0.18 3.63
C PRO A 39 3.80 -0.95 2.66
N PHE A 40 4.79 -1.79 2.31
CA PHE A 40 4.58 -2.94 1.44
C PHE A 40 3.54 -3.91 2.01
N ILE A 41 3.59 -4.21 3.32
CA ILE A 41 2.70 -5.18 3.96
C ILE A 41 1.25 -4.68 3.92
N ALA A 42 1.04 -3.40 4.24
CA ALA A 42 -0.28 -2.79 4.22
C ALA A 42 -0.91 -2.80 2.81
N ILE A 43 -0.12 -2.47 1.79
CA ILE A 43 -0.59 -2.47 0.39
C ILE A 43 -0.82 -3.90 -0.13
N ALA A 44 0.10 -4.84 0.15
CA ALA A 44 -0.09 -6.24 -0.23
C ALA A 44 -1.34 -6.84 0.42
N PHE A 45 -1.66 -6.45 1.66
CA PHE A 45 -2.91 -6.82 2.32
C PHE A 45 -4.14 -6.28 1.58
N ALA A 46 -4.10 -5.03 1.11
CA ALA A 46 -5.15 -4.46 0.26
C ALA A 46 -5.32 -5.24 -1.05
N PHE A 47 -4.23 -5.58 -1.75
CA PHE A 47 -4.30 -6.37 -2.97
C PHE A 47 -4.80 -7.80 -2.74
N GLY A 48 -4.42 -8.44 -1.63
CA GLY A 48 -4.93 -9.75 -1.25
C GLY A 48 -6.47 -9.80 -1.13
N ASN A 49 -7.11 -8.70 -0.72
CA ASN A 49 -8.58 -8.59 -0.67
C ASN A 49 -9.24 -8.64 -2.06
N TYR A 50 -8.52 -8.27 -3.12
CA TYR A 50 -9.01 -8.24 -4.50
C TYR A 50 -8.55 -9.44 -5.34
N TYR A 51 -7.44 -10.07 -4.99
CA TYR A 51 -6.71 -11.02 -5.83
C TYR A 51 -7.55 -12.14 -6.49
N ASN A 52 -8.57 -12.66 -5.79
CA ASN A 52 -9.45 -13.71 -6.31
C ASN A 52 -10.75 -13.20 -6.95
N LYS A 53 -10.99 -11.88 -6.94
CA LYS A 53 -12.23 -11.24 -7.40
C LYS A 53 -12.09 -10.51 -8.73
N VAL A 54 -10.85 -10.27 -9.14
CA VAL A 54 -10.45 -9.43 -10.27
C VAL A 54 -10.09 -10.27 -11.49
N ASP A 55 -10.16 -9.65 -12.68
CA ASP A 55 -9.82 -10.30 -13.93
C ASP A 55 -8.30 -10.55 -14.08
N PRO A 56 -7.87 -11.37 -15.06
CA PRO A 56 -6.46 -11.68 -15.26
C PRO A 56 -5.57 -10.47 -15.53
N THR A 57 -6.04 -9.46 -16.27
CA THR A 57 -5.24 -8.26 -16.58
C THR A 57 -4.96 -7.46 -15.32
N PHE A 58 -5.93 -7.35 -14.43
CA PHE A 58 -5.72 -6.69 -13.15
C PHE A 58 -4.82 -7.52 -12.22
N LYS A 59 -4.97 -8.85 -12.25
CA LYS A 59 -4.10 -9.76 -11.50
C LYS A 59 -2.63 -9.59 -11.89
N GLU A 60 -2.34 -9.42 -13.19
CA GLU A 60 -1.00 -9.12 -13.69
C GLU A 60 -0.42 -7.82 -13.10
N LYS A 61 -1.23 -6.76 -12.97
CA LYS A 61 -0.78 -5.50 -12.35
C LYS A 61 -0.44 -5.66 -10.87
N ILE A 62 -1.22 -6.46 -10.12
CA ILE A 62 -0.87 -6.79 -8.73
C ILE A 62 0.47 -7.51 -8.68
N GLU A 63 0.66 -8.54 -9.52
CA GLU A 63 1.92 -9.32 -9.55
C GLU A 63 3.12 -8.45 -9.93
N GLU A 64 2.96 -7.55 -10.91
CA GLU A 64 4.00 -6.59 -11.29
C GLU A 64 4.40 -5.71 -10.10
N PHE A 65 3.43 -5.08 -9.42
CA PHE A 65 3.69 -4.28 -8.23
C PHE A 65 4.43 -5.09 -7.16
N LEU A 66 3.93 -6.29 -6.84
CA LEU A 66 4.52 -7.14 -5.81
C LEU A 66 5.97 -7.48 -6.17
N SER A 67 6.27 -7.77 -7.43
CA SER A 67 7.63 -8.08 -7.89
C SER A 67 8.58 -6.88 -7.77
N VAL A 68 8.11 -5.66 -8.08
CA VAL A 68 8.92 -4.43 -8.07
C VAL A 68 9.30 -4.01 -6.65
N PHE A 69 8.37 -4.18 -5.69
CA PHE A 69 8.55 -3.73 -4.31
C PHE A 69 8.84 -4.86 -3.32
N TYR A 70 8.94 -6.12 -3.77
CA TYR A 70 9.19 -7.28 -2.89
C TYR A 70 10.40 -7.09 -1.97
N LEU A 71 11.48 -6.51 -2.49
CA LEU A 71 12.72 -6.27 -1.72
C LEU A 71 12.60 -5.15 -0.67
N ASP A 72 11.47 -4.43 -0.64
CA ASP A 72 11.16 -3.44 0.40
C ASP A 72 10.27 -4.02 1.50
N MET A 73 9.91 -5.30 1.40
CA MET A 73 9.20 -5.99 2.47
C MET A 73 9.97 -5.87 3.79
N GLY A 74 9.27 -5.39 4.83
CA GLY A 74 9.81 -5.20 6.16
C GLY A 74 10.59 -3.90 6.39
N LYS A 75 10.85 -3.10 5.36
CA LYS A 75 11.47 -1.77 5.48
C LYS A 75 10.42 -0.70 5.73
N SER A 76 10.78 0.30 6.53
CA SER A 76 10.02 1.54 6.68
C SER A 76 10.17 2.46 5.47
N MET A 77 9.24 3.41 5.33
CA MET A 77 9.31 4.44 4.30
C MET A 77 10.60 5.27 4.37
N GLU A 78 11.12 5.51 5.58
CA GLU A 78 12.39 6.20 5.79
C GLU A 78 13.56 5.39 5.21
N GLU A 79 13.60 4.07 5.46
CA GLU A 79 14.63 3.16 4.91
C GLU A 79 14.51 2.96 3.40
N ILE A 80 13.29 3.06 2.84
CA ILE A 80 13.03 2.92 1.40
C ILE A 80 13.50 4.18 0.63
N GLY A 81 13.36 5.36 1.23
CA GLY A 81 13.74 6.65 0.65
C GLY A 81 12.64 7.30 -0.20
N GLU A 82 12.66 8.64 -0.25
CA GLU A 82 11.57 9.48 -0.78
C GLU A 82 11.09 9.10 -2.18
N GLU A 83 11.99 9.07 -3.16
CA GLU A 83 11.62 8.79 -4.55
C GLU A 83 10.99 7.40 -4.73
N ARG A 84 11.47 6.42 -3.97
CA ARG A 84 10.96 5.05 -4.04
C ARG A 84 9.62 4.91 -3.32
N VAL A 85 9.42 5.62 -2.21
CA VAL A 85 8.11 5.72 -1.53
C VAL A 85 7.08 6.43 -2.41
N LYS A 86 7.47 7.53 -3.05
CA LYS A 86 6.59 8.26 -3.97
C LYS A 86 6.08 7.34 -5.08
N LYS A 87 6.99 6.61 -5.75
CA LYS A 87 6.62 5.62 -6.76
C LYS A 87 5.69 4.53 -6.21
N LEU A 88 6.00 4.00 -5.02
CA LEU A 88 5.17 2.99 -4.35
C LEU A 88 3.73 3.48 -4.12
N VAL A 89 3.55 4.74 -3.69
CA VAL A 89 2.22 5.32 -3.48
C VAL A 89 1.50 5.61 -4.80
N GLU A 90 2.22 6.09 -5.82
CA GLU A 90 1.68 6.34 -7.16
C GLU A 90 1.18 5.05 -7.82
N ASP A 91 2.04 4.03 -7.92
CA ASP A 91 1.69 2.72 -8.50
C ASP A 91 0.51 2.08 -7.75
N PHE A 92 0.48 2.18 -6.42
CA PHE A 92 -0.65 1.67 -5.62
C PHE A 92 -1.96 2.36 -5.97
N LYS A 93 -1.98 3.70 -6.03
CA LYS A 93 -3.19 4.47 -6.36
C LYS A 93 -3.67 4.22 -7.79
N GLU A 94 -2.77 4.12 -8.74
CA GLU A 94 -3.10 3.82 -10.13
C GLU A 94 -3.78 2.45 -10.25
N ILE A 95 -3.24 1.43 -9.57
CA ILE A 95 -3.85 0.11 -9.54
C ILE A 95 -5.26 0.19 -8.92
N ILE A 96 -5.40 0.77 -7.72
CA ILE A 96 -6.71 0.88 -7.05
C ILE A 96 -7.74 1.67 -7.87
N ALA A 97 -7.33 2.73 -8.57
CA ALA A 97 -8.23 3.53 -9.41
C ALA A 97 -8.76 2.77 -10.64
N THR A 98 -8.12 1.64 -10.99
CA THR A 98 -8.56 0.77 -12.09
C THR A 98 -9.41 -0.42 -11.64
N ILE A 99 -9.67 -0.57 -10.34
CA ILE A 99 -10.63 -1.54 -9.77
C ILE A 99 -12.03 -0.95 -9.78
#